data_AF-A0ABD4ZG17-F1
#
_entry.id   AF-A0ABD4ZG17-F1
#
_cell.length_a   1.000
_cell.length_b   1.000
_cell.length_c   1.000
_cell.angle_alpha   90.00
_cell.angle_beta   90.00
_cell.angle_gamma   90.00
#
_symmetry.space_group_name_H-M   'P 1'
#
loop_
_entity.id
_entity.type
_entity.pdbx_description
1 polymer ?
#
loop_
_entity_poly.entity_id
_entity_poly.type
_entity_poly.pdbx_seq_one_letter_code
_entity_poly.pdbx_strand_id
1 'polypeptide(L)'
;GQLSEKKIVFLGAGSAGCGIAEMIISQTQREGLSEEAARQKVFMVDRFGLLTDKMPNLLPFQTKLVQKRENLSDWDTDSDVLSLLDVVRNVKPD
;
A
#
# COMPACT_ATOMS: atom_id res chain seq x y z
N GLY A 1 -11.94 -17.60 2.15
CA GLY A 1 -11.92 -16.18 1.77
C GLY A 1 -11.02 -16.03 0.56
N GLN A 2 -11.34 -15.08 -0.31
CA GLN A 2 -10.51 -14.77 -1.48
C GLN A 2 -9.42 -13.76 -1.08
N LEU A 3 -8.29 -13.73 -1.80
CA LEU A 3 -7.25 -12.73 -1.54
C LEU A 3 -7.76 -11.33 -1.95
N SER A 4 -8.61 -11.27 -2.97
CA SER A 4 -9.29 -10.07 -3.45
C SER A 4 -10.15 -9.38 -2.40
N GLU A 5 -10.55 -10.08 -1.33
CA GLU A 5 -11.34 -9.52 -0.23
C GLU A 5 -10.46 -8.78 0.79
N LYS A 6 -9.16 -9.06 0.81
CA LYS A 6 -8.24 -8.71 1.90
C LYS A 6 -7.51 -7.39 1.69
N LYS A 7 -7.28 -6.62 2.76
CA LYS A 7 -6.35 -5.49 2.77
C LYS A 7 -5.02 -5.93 3.37
N ILE A 8 -3.92 -5.57 2.71
CA ILE A 8 -2.60 -6.14 2.99
C ILE A 8 -1.61 -5.02 3.26
N VAL A 9 -0.92 -5.09 4.40
CA VAL A 9 0.10 -4.13 4.82
C VAL A 9 1.45 -4.83 4.85
N PHE A 10 2.43 -4.27 4.15
CA PHE A 10 3.82 -4.72 4.16
C PHE A 10 4.67 -3.79 5.02
N LEU A 11 5.37 -4.34 6.02
CA LEU A 11 6.49 -3.67 6.68
C LEU A 11 7.79 -4.05 5.96
N GLY A 12 8.19 -3.22 5.00
CA GLY A 12 9.37 -3.41 4.16
C GLY A 12 9.04 -3.17 2.69
N ALA A 13 9.33 -1.96 2.20
CA ALA A 13 9.14 -1.58 0.79
C ALA A 13 10.43 -1.70 -0.05
N GLY A 14 11.26 -2.71 0.24
CA GLY A 14 12.40 -3.09 -0.59
C GLY A 14 12.00 -3.96 -1.80
N SER A 15 12.96 -4.32 -2.64
CA SER A 15 12.71 -5.09 -3.88
C SER A 15 11.93 -6.38 -3.65
N ALA A 16 12.27 -7.16 -2.62
CA ALA A 16 11.56 -8.40 -2.29
C ALA A 16 10.09 -8.15 -1.90
N GLY A 17 9.84 -7.18 -1.02
CA GLY A 17 8.49 -6.82 -0.59
C GLY A 17 7.64 -6.31 -1.77
N CYS A 18 8.20 -5.43 -2.60
CA CYS A 18 7.53 -4.94 -3.80
C CYS A 18 7.24 -6.05 -4.81
N GLY A 19 8.16 -7.01 -5.00
CA GLY A 19 7.93 -8.16 -5.87
C GLY A 19 6.76 -9.04 -5.40
N ILE A 20 6.67 -9.31 -4.09
CA ILE A 20 5.55 -10.05 -3.51
C ILE A 20 4.23 -9.26 -3.66
N ALA A 21 4.27 -7.96 -3.39
CA ALA A 21 3.11 -7.07 -3.56
C ALA A 21 2.55 -7.09 -4.99
N GLU A 22 3.41 -7.02 -6.01
CA GLU A 22 2.98 -7.10 -7.41
C GLU A 22 2.39 -8.48 -7.77
N MET A 23 2.92 -9.57 -7.21
CA MET A 23 2.32 -10.90 -7.40
C MET A 23 0.92 -10.99 -6.77
N ILE A 24 0.74 -10.40 -5.59
CA ILE A 24 -0.57 -10.31 -4.92
C ILE A 24 -1.55 -9.46 -5.73
N ILE A 25 -1.13 -8.31 -6.24
CA ILE A 25 -1.94 -7.46 -7.12
C ILE A 25 -2.35 -8.22 -8.38
N SER A 26 -1.44 -8.97 -8.99
CA SER A 26 -1.73 -9.81 -10.15
C SER A 26 -2.73 -10.93 -9.81
N GLN A 27 -2.60 -11.55 -8.63
CA GLN A 27 -3.50 -12.60 -8.18
C GLN A 27 -4.91 -12.07 -7.90
N THR A 28 -5.03 -10.94 -7.21
CA THR A 28 -6.34 -10.32 -6.90
C THR A 28 -7.06 -9.81 -8.14
N GLN A 29 -6.32 -9.42 -9.20
CA GLN A 29 -6.89 -9.15 -10.52
C GLN A 29 -7.45 -10.42 -11.17
N ARG A 30 -6.76 -11.56 -11.09
CA ARG A 30 -7.29 -12.85 -11.57
C ARG A 30 -8.55 -13.27 -10.82
N GLU A 31 -8.70 -12.83 -9.58
CA GLU A 31 -9.90 -13.02 -8.75
C GLU A 31 -11.00 -11.98 -9.04
N GLY A 32 -10.79 -11.05 -9.98
CA GLY A 32 -11.84 -10.18 -10.52
C GLY A 32 -11.73 -8.70 -10.16
N LEU A 33 -10.70 -8.26 -9.42
CA LEU A 33 -10.48 -6.84 -9.18
C LEU A 33 -9.92 -6.14 -10.43
N SER A 34 -10.26 -4.86 -10.61
CA SER A 34 -9.48 -4.00 -11.51
C SER A 34 -8.08 -3.79 -10.95
N GLU A 35 -7.12 -3.42 -11.80
CA GLU A 35 -5.76 -3.10 -11.34
C GLU A 35 -5.76 -1.99 -10.28
N GLU A 36 -6.57 -0.95 -10.48
CA GLU A 36 -6.70 0.16 -9.52
C GLU A 36 -7.23 -0.32 -8.17
N ALA A 37 -8.31 -1.11 -8.16
CA ALA A 37 -8.88 -1.64 -6.93
C ALA A 37 -7.92 -2.61 -6.21
N ALA A 38 -7.17 -3.42 -6.97
CA ALA A 38 -6.15 -4.31 -6.42
C ALA A 38 -5.01 -3.53 -5.75
N ARG A 39 -4.49 -2.48 -6.41
CA ARG A 39 -3.43 -1.62 -5.87
C ARG A 39 -3.88 -0.85 -4.62
N GLN A 40 -5.12 -0.39 -4.58
CA GLN A 40 -5.68 0.30 -3.40
C GLN A 40 -5.77 -0.59 -2.14
N LYS A 41 -5.70 -1.92 -2.28
CA LYS A 41 -5.71 -2.86 -1.14
C LYS A 41 -4.32 -3.18 -0.58
N VAL A 42 -3.24 -2.70 -1.21
CA VAL A 42 -1.86 -2.99 -0.81
C VAL A 42 -1.17 -1.73 -0.29
N PHE A 43 -0.63 -1.80 0.93
CA PHE A 43 0.00 -0.67 1.61
C PHE A 43 1.45 -1.01 1.94
N MET A 44 2.40 -0.26 1.38
CA MET A 44 3.83 -0.47 1.56
C MET A 44 4.39 0.52 2.58
N VAL A 45 4.94 0.04 3.69
CA VAL A 45 5.55 0.85 4.74
C VAL A 45 7.05 0.61 4.76
N ASP A 46 7.86 1.67 4.78
CA ASP A 46 9.30 1.60 4.98
C ASP A 46 9.75 2.43 6.20
N ARG A 47 11.06 2.68 6.31
CA ARG A 47 11.64 3.44 7.43
C ARG A 47 11.13 4.89 7.53
N PHE A 48 10.59 5.44 6.45
CA PHE A 48 10.03 6.78 6.35
C PHE A 48 8.49 6.76 6.38
N GLY A 49 7.87 5.62 6.67
CA GLY A 49 6.43 5.46 6.77
C GLY A 49 5.79 4.89 5.50
N LEU A 50 4.49 5.10 5.34
CA LEU A 50 3.73 4.67 4.17
C LEU A 50 4.27 5.34 2.90
N LEU A 51 4.50 4.55 1.85
CA LEU A 51 4.81 5.08 0.53
C LEU A 51 3.60 5.84 -0.02
N THR A 52 3.78 7.13 -0.31
CA THR A 52 2.75 7.99 -0.90
C THR A 52 3.25 8.69 -2.15
N ASP A 53 2.33 9.19 -2.96
CA ASP A 53 2.61 10.00 -4.17
C ASP A 53 3.38 11.31 -3.90
N LYS A 54 3.40 11.78 -2.65
CA LYS A 54 4.18 12.95 -2.21
C LYS A 54 5.58 12.61 -1.70
N MET A 55 5.94 11.33 -1.59
CA MET A 55 7.24 10.94 -1.06
C MET A 55 8.37 11.21 -2.07
N PRO A 56 9.44 11.93 -1.68
CA PRO A 56 10.56 12.18 -2.57
C PRO A 56 11.45 10.94 -2.73
N ASN A 57 12.25 10.91 -3.81
CA ASN A 57 13.31 9.91 -4.04
C ASN A 57 12.86 8.44 -4.08
N LEU A 58 11.62 8.19 -4.52
CA LEU A 58 11.11 6.84 -4.73
C LEU A 58 11.86 6.12 -5.86
N LEU A 59 12.17 4.85 -5.64
CA LEU A 59 12.74 3.99 -6.67
C LEU A 59 11.65 3.56 -7.67
N PRO A 60 11.99 3.25 -8.94
CA PRO A 60 10.99 2.93 -9.97
C PRO A 60 10.05 1.76 -9.63
N PHE A 61 10.48 0.80 -8.81
CA PHE A 61 9.64 -0.32 -8.39
C PHE A 61 8.73 0.03 -7.20
N GLN A 62 9.00 1.13 -6.49
CA GLN A 62 8.18 1.62 -5.40
C GLN A 62 7.06 2.53 -5.90
N THR A 63 7.29 3.29 -6.99
CA THR A 63 6.34 4.29 -7.51
C THR A 63 4.98 3.70 -7.91
N LYS A 64 4.94 2.43 -8.33
CA LYS A 64 3.68 1.74 -8.68
C LYS A 64 2.87 1.26 -7.48
N LEU A 65 3.45 1.29 -6.28
CA LEU A 65 2.88 0.78 -5.04
C LEU A 65 2.61 1.89 -4.01
N VAL A 66 2.69 3.15 -4.44
CA VAL A 66 2.36 4.31 -3.60
C VAL A 66 0.87 4.44 -3.42
N GLN A 67 0.47 4.92 -2.24
CA GLN A 67 -0.89 5.40 -2.01
C GLN A 67 -1.02 6.86 -2.43
N LYS A 68 -2.12 7.20 -3.11
CA LYS A 68 -2.44 8.60 -3.41
C LYS A 68 -2.81 9.32 -2.13
N ARG A 69 -2.23 10.49 -1.84
CA ARG A 69 -2.54 11.21 -0.58
C ARG A 69 -4.01 11.61 -0.50
N GLU A 70 -4.66 11.84 -1.64
CA GLU A 70 -6.09 12.14 -1.76
C GLU A 70 -6.98 11.04 -1.13
N ASN A 71 -6.61 9.76 -1.34
CA ASN A 71 -7.34 8.60 -0.80
C ASN A 71 -7.14 8.41 0.72
N LEU A 72 -6.22 9.18 1.32
CA LEU A 72 -5.86 9.12 2.73
C LEU A 72 -6.33 10.35 3.50
N SER A 73 -7.21 11.17 2.90
CA SER A 73 -7.75 12.39 3.49
C SER A 73 -8.64 12.12 4.71
N ASP A 74 -9.28 10.95 4.76
CA ASP A 74 -10.11 10.50 5.87
C ASP A 74 -9.30 9.93 7.05
N TRP A 75 -7.97 9.83 6.94
CA TRP A 75 -7.14 9.33 8.02
C TRP A 75 -6.92 10.44 9.05
N ASP A 76 -7.10 10.12 10.32
CA ASP A 76 -6.86 11.03 11.43
C ASP A 76 -5.35 11.20 11.68
N THR A 77 -4.72 12.06 10.88
CA THR A 77 -3.27 12.28 10.91
C THR A 77 -2.87 13.63 10.32
N ASP A 78 -2.32 14.50 11.17
CA ASP A 78 -1.72 15.79 10.78
C ASP A 78 -0.27 15.66 10.29
N SER A 79 0.28 14.44 10.24
CA SER A 79 1.66 14.18 9.86
C SER A 79 1.82 13.91 8.36
N ASP A 80 2.92 14.42 7.79
CA ASP A 80 3.39 14.03 6.45
C ASP A 80 3.92 12.59 6.43
N VAL A 81 4.43 12.12 7.56
CA VAL A 81 4.94 10.76 7.75
C VAL A 81 3.88 9.92 8.44
N LEU A 82 3.41 8.88 7.75
CA LEU A 82 2.42 7.93 8.26
C LEU A 82 3.13 6.68 8.78
N SER A 83 3.14 6.48 10.10
CA SER A 83 3.83 5.34 10.70
C SER A 83 3.12 4.02 10.42
N LEU A 84 3.80 2.89 10.66
CA LEU A 84 3.16 1.58 10.59
C LEU A 84 1.90 1.50 11.47
N LEU A 85 1.95 2.10 12.67
CA LEU A 85 0.82 2.07 13.60
C LEU A 85 -0.38 2.84 13.02
N ASP A 86 -0.14 3.99 12.39
CA ASP A 86 -1.19 4.79 11.74
C ASP A 86 -1.80 4.03 10.56
N VAL A 87 -0.96 3.37 9.76
CA VAL A 87 -1.41 2.51 8.65
C VAL A 87 -2.29 1.38 9.18
N VAL A 88 -1.86 0.65 10.22
CA VAL A 88 -2.65 -0.45 10.78
C VAL A 88 -3.99 0.05 11.36
N ARG A 89 -3.99 1.18 12.08
CA ARG A 89 -5.22 1.79 12.65
C ARG A 89 -6.24 2.17 11.58
N ASN A 90 -5.77 2.79 10.50
CA ASN A 90 -6.66 3.29 9.46
C ASN A 90 -7.07 2.19 8.48
N VAL A 91 -6.10 1.41 7.97
CA VAL A 91 -6.36 0.32 7.02
C VAL A 91 -7.17 -0.80 7.67
N LYS A 92 -6.90 -1.15 8.94
CA LYS A 92 -7.48 -2.33 9.60
C LYS A 92 -7.28 -3.58 8.73
N PRO A 93 -6.01 -3.99 8.50
CA PRO A 93 -5.71 -5.14 7.66
C PRO A 93 -6.33 -6.41 8.22
N ASP A 94 -6.64 -7.34 7.33
CA ASP A 94 -7.31 -8.61 7.63
C ASP A 94 -6.39 -9.68 8.24
#